data_AF-A0A438GI81-F1
#
_entry.id   AF-A0A438GI81-F1
#
_cell.length_a   1.000
_cell.length_b   1.000
_cell.length_c   1.000
_cell.angle_alpha   90.00
_cell.angle_beta   90.00
_cell.angle_gamma   90.00
#
_symmetry.space_group_name_H-M   'P 1'
#
loop_
_entity.id
_entity.type
_entity.pdbx_description
1 polymer ?
#
loop_
_entity_poly.entity_id
_entity_poly.type
_entity_poly.pdbx_seq_one_letter_code
_entity_poly.pdbx_strand_id
1 'polypeptide(L)'
;MGDLLEKVPIPKDDDPKFETWETENSMIMPWLFHSIQPEISKPLPFLSTAKEIWEAMTHSYSKYYDMLEGLLLELDHYQQFIMESVAVQLQKLIEEDRNFAFLAGLNPELDQGFKF
;
A
#
# COMPACT_ATOMS: atom_id res chain seq x y z
N MET A 1 -8.82 7.95 20.56
CA MET A 1 -7.58 8.51 21.16
C MET A 1 -7.20 9.83 20.52
N GLY A 2 -7.30 9.98 19.18
CA GLY A 2 -7.11 11.27 18.49
C GLY A 2 -7.95 12.42 19.07
N ASP A 3 -9.26 12.22 19.26
CA ASP A 3 -10.16 13.28 19.77
C ASP A 3 -9.88 13.74 21.21
N LEU A 4 -9.17 12.94 22.01
CA LEU A 4 -8.87 13.24 23.41
C LEU A 4 -7.59 14.09 23.56
N LEU A 5 -6.65 13.99 22.63
CA LEU A 5 -5.39 14.75 22.65
C LEU A 5 -5.47 16.04 21.82
N GLU A 6 -6.38 16.12 20.86
CA GLU A 6 -6.53 17.30 19.99
C GLU A 6 -7.04 18.53 20.76
N LYS A 7 -7.87 18.32 21.79
CA LYS A 7 -8.64 19.37 22.49
C LYS A 7 -8.04 19.88 23.80
N VAL A 8 -6.92 19.35 24.26
CA VAL A 8 -6.30 19.79 25.53
C VAL A 8 -5.21 20.80 25.22
N PRO A 9 -5.46 22.12 25.35
CA PRO A 9 -4.39 23.10 25.27
C PRO A 9 -3.40 22.87 26.41
N ILE A 10 -2.11 23.01 26.13
CA ILE A 10 -1.07 22.93 27.15
C ILE A 10 -1.37 24.03 28.19
N PRO A 11 -1.65 23.69 29.45
CA PRO A 11 -1.87 24.68 30.49
C PRO A 11 -0.61 25.53 30.65
N LYS A 12 -0.77 26.77 31.10
CA LYS A 12 0.39 27.59 31.45
C LYS A 12 1.00 27.08 32.76
N ASP A 13 2.29 27.30 32.97
CA ASP A 13 3.01 26.86 34.18
C ASP A 13 2.42 27.44 35.49
N ASP A 14 1.66 28.55 35.42
CA ASP A 14 0.98 29.17 36.56
C ASP A 14 -0.43 28.60 36.82
N ASP A 15 -0.93 27.72 35.95
CA ASP A 15 -2.22 27.06 36.11
C ASP A 15 -2.08 25.85 37.06
N PRO A 16 -2.88 25.76 38.13
CA PRO A 16 -2.92 24.58 39.00
C PRO A 16 -3.20 23.25 38.27
N LYS A 17 -3.75 23.30 37.06
CA LYS A 17 -4.01 22.12 36.21
C LYS A 17 -2.77 21.63 35.45
N PHE A 18 -1.68 22.40 35.41
CA PHE A 18 -0.45 22.02 34.71
C PHE A 18 0.16 20.74 35.28
N GLU A 19 0.23 20.61 36.62
CA GLU A 19 0.80 19.43 37.28
C GLU A 19 0.03 18.15 36.93
N THR A 20 -1.30 18.22 36.93
CA THR A 20 -2.15 17.11 36.51
C THR A 20 -1.93 16.76 35.04
N TRP A 21 -1.87 17.76 34.16
CA TRP A 21 -1.64 17.57 32.73
C TRP A 21 -0.26 16.94 32.45
N GLU A 22 0.80 17.42 33.10
CA GLU A 22 2.17 16.91 32.94
C GLU A 22 2.26 15.45 33.39
N THR A 23 1.58 15.11 34.49
CA THR A 23 1.51 13.73 35.00
C THR A 23 0.82 12.81 33.99
N GLU A 24 -0.34 13.20 33.47
CA GLU A 24 -1.07 12.43 32.46
C GLU A 24 -0.27 12.29 31.16
N ASN A 25 0.34 13.38 30.70
CA ASN A 25 1.20 13.42 29.52
C ASN A 25 2.37 12.43 29.67
N SER A 26 3.09 12.51 30.79
CA SER A 26 4.21 11.62 31.10
C SER A 26 3.79 10.15 31.26
N MET A 27 2.58 9.87 31.73
CA MET A 27 2.06 8.50 31.80
C MET A 27 1.77 7.89 30.44
N ILE A 28 1.34 8.69 29.46
CA ILE A 28 0.94 8.21 28.13
C ILE A 28 2.15 8.04 27.19
N MET A 29 3.18 8.88 27.32
CA MET A 29 4.37 8.86 26.45
C MET A 29 5.00 7.46 26.28
N PRO A 30 5.29 6.69 27.35
CA PRO A 30 5.90 5.37 27.21
C PRO A 30 4.99 4.37 26.49
N TRP A 31 3.67 4.48 26.68
CA TRP A 31 2.70 3.61 26.00
C TRP A 31 2.70 3.86 24.50
N LEU A 32 2.78 5.12 24.09
CA LEU A 32 2.92 5.49 22.68
C LEU A 32 4.24 4.97 22.12
N PHE A 33 5.37 5.22 22.78
CA PHE A 33 6.68 4.71 22.33
C PHE A 33 6.71 3.19 22.17
N HIS A 34 6.12 2.44 23.10
CA HIS A 34 6.03 0.99 23.00
C HIS A 34 5.06 0.50 21.90
N SER A 35 4.12 1.34 21.48
CA SER A 35 3.15 0.99 20.43
C SER A 35 3.67 1.26 19.02
N ILE A 36 4.77 2.01 18.87
CA ILE A 36 5.32 2.39 17.57
C ILE A 36 6.25 1.29 17.05
N GLN A 37 6.06 0.91 15.79
CA GLN A 37 6.98 -0.01 15.11
C GLN A 37 8.35 0.66 14.88
N PRO A 38 9.49 -0.05 15.07
CA PRO A 38 10.84 0.50 14.91
C PRO A 38 11.11 1.17 13.55
N GLU A 39 10.42 0.71 12.51
CA GLU A 39 10.50 1.23 11.14
C GLU A 39 9.92 2.64 11.04
N ILE A 40 8.96 2.96 11.92
CA ILE A 40 8.19 4.19 11.98
C ILE A 40 8.71 5.13 13.10
N SER A 41 9.43 4.59 14.10
CA SER A 41 9.88 5.33 15.29
C SER A 41 11.06 6.28 15.08
N LYS A 42 11.73 6.20 13.93
CA LYS A 42 12.99 6.93 13.64
C LYS A 42 12.93 8.46 13.85
N PRO A 43 11.83 9.20 13.58
CA PRO A 43 11.78 10.64 13.78
C PRO A 43 11.35 11.08 15.20
N LEU A 44 11.07 10.16 16.12
CA LEU A 44 10.37 10.46 17.38
C LEU A 44 11.20 10.77 18.65
N PRO A 45 12.52 10.54 18.76
CA PRO A 45 13.21 10.65 20.05
C PRO A 45 13.34 12.08 20.61
N PHE A 46 12.85 13.10 19.89
CA PHE A 46 12.94 14.51 20.28
C PHE A 46 11.60 15.14 20.68
N LEU A 47 10.51 14.37 20.69
CA LEU A 47 9.18 14.91 20.99
C LEU A 47 8.94 14.91 22.50
N SER A 48 8.41 16.02 23.00
CA SER A 48 8.28 16.33 24.43
C SER A 48 6.90 16.01 24.99
N THR A 49 5.90 15.88 24.13
CA THR A 49 4.51 15.67 24.54
C THR A 49 3.87 14.45 23.87
N ALA A 50 2.92 13.82 24.56
CA ALA A 50 2.21 12.65 24.07
C ALA A 50 1.41 12.99 22.80
N LYS A 51 0.95 14.23 22.72
CA LYS A 51 0.29 14.77 21.53
C LYS A 51 1.23 14.81 20.33
N GLU A 52 2.43 15.40 20.48
CA GLU A 52 3.43 15.44 19.41
C GLU A 52 3.78 14.03 18.93
N ILE A 53 4.00 13.09 19.86
CA ILE A 53 4.28 11.68 19.52
C ILE A 53 3.12 11.08 18.72
N TRP A 54 1.89 11.26 19.18
CA TRP A 54 0.70 10.72 18.51
C TRP A 54 0.53 11.29 17.09
N GLU A 55 0.71 12.60 16.92
CA GLU A 55 0.61 13.26 15.61
C GLU A 55 1.70 12.79 14.65
N ALA A 56 2.95 12.75 15.11
CA ALA A 56 4.08 12.29 14.31
C ALA A 56 3.94 10.81 13.92
N MET A 57 3.47 9.98 14.84
CA MET A 57 3.13 8.58 14.57
C MET A 57 2.04 8.48 13.51
N THR A 58 0.91 9.18 13.69
CA THR A 58 -0.23 9.15 12.77
C THR A 58 0.17 9.60 11.38
N HIS A 59 0.95 10.69 11.27
CA HIS A 59 1.46 11.18 10.01
C HIS A 59 2.39 10.17 9.32
N SER A 60 3.27 9.53 10.08
CA SER A 60 4.20 8.54 9.55
C SER A 60 3.49 7.28 9.05
N TYR A 61 2.48 6.79 9.77
CA TYR A 61 1.62 5.69 9.32
C TYR A 61 0.87 6.07 8.05
N SER A 62 0.24 7.25 7.99
CA SER A 62 -0.46 7.73 6.79
C SER A 62 0.46 7.71 5.57
N LYS A 63 1.66 8.30 5.69
CA LYS A 63 2.63 8.33 4.59
C LYS A 63 3.06 6.92 4.15
N TYR A 64 3.21 6.00 5.10
CA TYR A 64 3.55 4.62 4.79
C TYR A 64 2.41 3.92 4.02
N TYR A 65 1.16 4.12 4.44
CA TYR A 65 -0.01 3.61 3.72
C TYR A 65 -0.12 4.20 2.32
N ASP A 66 0.03 5.51 2.16
CA ASP A 66 -0.01 6.18 0.85
C ASP A 66 1.07 5.61 -0.10
N MET A 67 2.27 5.35 0.44
CA MET A 67 3.35 4.73 -0.33
C MET A 67 3.01 3.29 -0.74
N LEU A 68 2.47 2.49 0.18
CA LEU A 68 2.05 1.12 -0.12
C LEU A 68 0.92 1.09 -1.16
N GLU A 69 -0.05 2.00 -1.06
CA GLU A 69 -1.13 2.15 -2.03
C GLU A 69 -0.57 2.48 -3.42
N GLY A 70 0.38 3.40 -3.51
CA GLY A 70 1.07 3.69 -4.77
C GLY A 70 1.76 2.47 -5.39
N LEU A 71 2.49 1.69 -4.58
CA LEU A 71 3.15 0.47 -5.04
C LEU A 71 2.16 -0.62 -5.48
N LEU A 72 1.02 -0.74 -4.80
CA LEU A 72 -0.04 -1.66 -5.19
C LEU A 72 -0.64 -1.27 -6.54
N LEU A 73 -0.92 0.02 -6.76
CA LEU A 73 -1.41 0.52 -8.04
C LEU A 73 -0.43 0.27 -9.19
N GLU A 74 0.88 0.44 -8.95
CA GLU A 74 1.90 0.10 -9.94
C GLU A 74 1.89 -1.39 -10.27
N LEU A 75 1.82 -2.26 -9.26
CA LEU A 75 1.76 -3.71 -9.47
C LEU A 75 0.52 -4.12 -10.27
N ASP A 76 -0.65 -3.56 -9.95
CA ASP A 76 -1.90 -3.81 -10.68
C ASP A 76 -1.77 -3.40 -12.15
N HIS A 77 -1.12 -2.26 -12.43
CA HIS A 77 -0.86 -1.81 -13.79
C HIS A 77 0.04 -2.79 -14.57
N TYR A 78 1.13 -3.26 -13.96
CA TYR A 78 2.00 -4.26 -14.59
C TYR A 78 1.26 -5.58 -14.87
N GLN A 79 0.44 -6.03 -13.93
CA GLN A 79 -0.36 -7.25 -14.12
C GLN A 79 -1.36 -7.11 -15.26
N GLN A 80 -2.05 -5.98 -15.36
CA GLN A 80 -2.96 -5.70 -16.46
C GLN A 80 -2.22 -5.72 -17.80
N PHE A 81 -1.06 -5.06 -17.90
CA PHE A 81 -0.27 -5.05 -19.12
C PHE A 81 0.17 -6.47 -19.55
N ILE A 82 0.63 -7.29 -18.59
CA ILE A 82 0.98 -8.69 -18.86
C ILE A 82 -0.24 -9.46 -19.38
N MET A 83 -1.39 -9.28 -18.75
CA MET A 83 -2.63 -9.96 -19.14
C MET A 83 -3.04 -9.60 -20.57
N GLU A 84 -2.99 -8.31 -20.93
CA GLU A 84 -3.29 -7.83 -22.27
C GLU A 84 -2.34 -8.44 -23.32
N SER A 85 -1.03 -8.45 -23.04
CA SER A 85 -0.04 -9.07 -23.92
C SER A 85 -0.30 -10.56 -24.13
N VAL A 86 -0.58 -11.30 -23.05
CA VAL A 86 -0.88 -12.74 -23.12
C VAL A 86 -2.17 -12.98 -23.91
N ALA A 87 -3.21 -12.17 -23.70
CA ALA A 87 -4.48 -12.28 -24.43
C ALA A 87 -4.28 -12.09 -25.94
N VAL A 88 -3.48 -11.10 -26.36
CA VAL A 88 -3.16 -10.85 -27.78
C VAL A 88 -2.41 -12.04 -28.38
N GLN A 89 -1.43 -12.61 -27.67
CA GLN A 89 -0.69 -13.77 -28.16
C GLN A 89 -1.57 -15.01 -28.32
N LEU A 90 -2.48 -15.26 -27.37
CA LEU A 90 -3.45 -16.34 -27.45
C LEU A 90 -4.43 -16.16 -28.62
N GLN A 91 -4.93 -14.95 -28.83
CA GLN A 91 -5.81 -14.66 -29.95
C GLN A 91 -5.12 -14.96 -31.29
N LYS A 92 -3.86 -14.55 -31.44
CA LYS A 92 -3.08 -14.81 -32.65
C LYS A 92 -2.92 -16.31 -32.93
N LEU A 93 -2.62 -17.12 -31.91
CA LEU A 93 -2.52 -18.58 -32.05
C LEU A 93 -3.85 -19.20 -32.48
N ILE A 94 -4.97 -18.77 -31.88
CA ILE A 94 -6.31 -19.24 -32.25
C ILE A 94 -6.63 -18.87 -33.71
N GLU A 95 -6.28 -17.66 -34.14
CA GLU A 95 -6.47 -17.23 -35.53
C GLU A 95 -5.59 -18.02 -36.50
N GLU A 96 -4.34 -18.32 -36.14
CA GLU A 96 -3.45 -19.19 -36.91
C GLU A 96 -4.05 -20.60 -37.08
N ASP A 97 -4.50 -21.26 -36.00
CA ASP A 97 -5.15 -22.58 -36.07
C ASP A 97 -6.43 -22.56 -36.93
N ARG A 98 -7.24 -21.51 -36.82
CA ARG A 98 -8.45 -21.34 -37.64
C ARG A 98 -8.11 -21.16 -39.12
N ASN A 99 -7.06 -20.41 -39.43
CA ASN A 99 -6.59 -20.24 -40.80
C ASN A 99 -6.09 -21.55 -41.40
N PHE A 100 -5.33 -22.35 -40.65
CA PHE A 100 -4.89 -23.67 -41.10
C PHE A 100 -6.08 -24.60 -41.38
N ALA A 101 -7.06 -24.67 -40.47
CA ALA A 101 -8.26 -25.48 -40.65
C ALA A 101 -9.08 -25.07 -41.89
N PHE A 102 -9.20 -23.77 -42.15
CA PHE A 102 -9.88 -23.26 -43.33
C PHE A 102 -9.16 -23.65 -44.63
N LEU A 103 -7.83 -23.49 -44.68
CA LEU A 103 -7.02 -23.85 -45.85
C LEU A 103 -7.05 -25.36 -46.14
N ALA A 104 -7.01 -26.20 -45.11
CA ALA A 104 -7.13 -27.66 -45.26
C ALA A 104 -8.47 -28.07 -45.89
N GLY A 105 -9.57 -27.39 -45.55
CA GLY A 105 -10.89 -27.63 -46.14
C GLY A 105 -11.04 -27.17 -47.60
N LEU A 106 -10.23 -26.20 -48.04
CA LEU A 106 -10.23 -25.72 -49.43
C LEU A 106 -9.41 -26.59 -50.38
N ASN A 107 -8.43 -27.34 -49.87
CA ASN A 107 -7.60 -28.24 -50.68
C ASN A 107 -7.37 -29.59 -49.98
N PRO A 108 -8.22 -30.61 -50.26
CA PRO A 108 -8.10 -31.94 -49.65
C PRO A 108 -6.83 -32.71 -50.06
N GLU A 109 -6.08 -32.26 -51.06
CA GLU A 109 -4.79 -32.86 -51.44
C GLU A 109 -3.64 -32.51 -50.47
N LEU A 110 -3.75 -31.41 -49.70
CA LEU A 110 -2.72 -31.03 -48.71
C LEU A 110 -2.68 -31.96 -47.49
N ASP A 111 -3.79 -32.66 -47.20
CA ASP A 111 -3.90 -33.62 -46.10
C ASP A 111 -3.22 -34.97 -46.42
N GLN A 112 -2.87 -35.21 -47.69
CA GLN A 112 -2.27 -36.47 -48.16
C GLN A 112 -0.73 -36.46 -48.23
N GLY A 113 -0.08 -35.33 -47.91
CA GLY A 113 1.36 -35.11 -48.16
C GLY A 113 2.34 -35.59 -47.08
N PHE A 114 1.88 -36.02 -45.89
CA PHE A 114 2.76 -36.55 -44.85
C PHE A 114 2.41 -38.02 -44.54
N LYS A 115 2.83 -38.92 -45.43
CA LYS A 115 3.06 -40.32 -45.08
C LYS A 115 4.55 -40.61 -45.19
N PHE A 116 5.17 -40.92 -44.05
CA PHE A 116 6.52 -41.47 -43.96
C PHE A 116 6.64 -42.77 -44.76
#